data_AF-A0A538E4C0-F1
#
_entry.id   AF-A0A538E4C0-F1
#
_cell.length_a   1.000
_cell.length_b   1.000
_cell.length_c   1.000
_cell.angle_alpha   90.00
_cell.angle_beta   90.00
_cell.angle_gamma   90.00
#
_symmetry.space_group_name_H-M   'P 1'
#
loop_
_entity.id
_entity.type
_entity.pdbx_description
1 polymer ?
#
loop_
_entity_poly.entity_id
_entity_poly.type
_entity_poly.pdbx_seq_one_letter_code
_entity_poly.pdbx_strand_id
1 'polypeptide(L)'
;MFWLSTDGHVLRLPRRWLAHHGSGTGRRFGAHLRLRTTRDGRIHLFLPRRMLWRSAGLYRNSVSAVAFGPRLFAFSSYGRGVFLTDLRSPEHRVVSARNAYLLDFTRAGRLLAVSGRTVILVSRRGDIVGRDTFSPSRGLSFDSTSDTLYFVTPANVLATLRSTKVRRVASVAGIAGSFGLAQPDLLTWGTEHAITVTTRRAEIVASAKWDPELGSADLGVRASPDGMLFAFRVTSAKPRRRNAGAGNAGAGVFVLRRDEHDAREVYRQRYVQVGCGVGGNLSWHGHNLLYDSGQGHAVILQPDTAARVSLLQLEERLPKRAPSETIGTAWASDYAR
;
A
#
# COMPACT_ATOMS: atom_id res chain seq x y z
N MET A 1 -10.55 2.34 15.72
CA MET A 1 -9.29 3.00 15.35
C MET A 1 -9.18 4.29 16.12
N PHE A 2 -8.04 4.47 16.76
CA PHE A 2 -7.73 5.67 17.51
C PHE A 2 -6.50 6.33 16.88
N TRP A 3 -6.49 7.64 16.95
CA TRP A 3 -5.45 8.50 16.44
C TRP A 3 -4.64 8.99 17.65
N LEU A 4 -3.32 8.74 17.66
CA LEU A 4 -2.38 9.23 18.66
C LEU A 4 -1.63 10.47 18.15
N SER A 5 -1.76 11.57 18.88
CA SER A 5 -1.04 12.82 18.67
C SER A 5 0.36 12.79 19.29
N THR A 6 1.21 13.70 18.83
CA THR A 6 2.63 13.81 19.19
C THR A 6 2.83 14.35 20.61
N ASP A 7 1.82 15.04 21.13
CA ASP A 7 1.70 15.52 22.51
C ASP A 7 1.01 14.51 23.45
N GLY A 8 0.71 13.30 22.95
CA GLY A 8 0.07 12.24 23.72
C GLY A 8 -1.46 12.27 23.72
N HIS A 9 -2.10 13.22 23.03
CA HIS A 9 -3.57 13.21 22.90
C HIS A 9 -4.08 12.03 22.06
N VAL A 10 -5.25 11.49 22.43
CA VAL A 10 -5.88 10.37 21.73
C VAL A 10 -7.27 10.73 21.24
N LEU A 11 -7.51 10.55 19.94
CA LEU A 11 -8.79 10.85 19.29
C LEU A 11 -9.42 9.60 18.69
N ARG A 12 -10.72 9.40 18.91
CA ARG A 12 -11.45 8.28 18.30
C ARG A 12 -11.87 8.63 16.88
N LEU A 13 -11.38 7.87 15.89
CA LEU A 13 -11.80 8.06 14.50
C LEU A 13 -13.17 7.39 14.21
N PRO A 14 -14.01 7.98 13.34
CA PRO A 14 -15.25 7.35 12.89
C PRO A 14 -15.02 5.96 12.28
N ARG A 15 -15.99 5.07 12.47
CA ARG A 15 -15.96 3.62 12.13
C ARG A 15 -15.58 3.28 10.68
N ARG A 16 -15.60 4.26 9.76
CA ARG A 16 -15.42 4.08 8.32
C ARG A 16 -14.32 4.96 7.73
N TRP A 17 -13.51 5.58 8.59
CA TRP A 17 -12.49 6.54 8.16
C TRP A 17 -11.49 5.95 7.16
N LEU A 18 -11.06 4.69 7.38
CA LEU A 18 -10.15 3.99 6.46
C LEU A 18 -10.82 2.90 5.61
N ALA A 19 -12.04 2.48 5.94
CA ALA A 19 -12.71 1.31 5.36
C ALA A 19 -13.12 1.47 3.89
N HIS A 20 -12.92 2.64 3.28
CA HIS A 20 -13.32 2.95 1.92
C HIS A 20 -12.16 3.29 0.98
N HIS A 21 -10.92 3.19 1.46
CA HIS A 21 -9.73 3.54 0.69
C HIS A 21 -8.76 2.36 0.69
N GLY A 22 -8.66 1.68 -0.46
CA GLY A 22 -7.56 0.75 -0.71
C GLY A 22 -6.21 1.46 -0.70
N SER A 23 -5.14 0.68 -0.81
CA SER A 23 -3.73 1.11 -0.79
C SER A 23 -3.28 2.06 -1.92
N GLY A 24 -4.22 2.59 -2.72
CA GLY A 24 -3.98 3.66 -3.70
C GLY A 24 -5.01 4.78 -3.50
N THR A 25 -4.55 6.03 -3.60
CA THR A 25 -5.18 7.26 -4.18
C THR A 25 -6.65 7.61 -4.00
N GLY A 26 -7.47 6.78 -3.36
CA GLY A 26 -8.80 7.12 -2.88
C GLY A 26 -8.80 8.31 -1.92
N ARG A 27 -7.62 8.76 -1.46
CA ARG A 27 -7.41 10.00 -0.70
C ARG A 27 -7.39 11.27 -1.57
N ARG A 28 -7.13 11.18 -2.87
CA ARG A 28 -6.89 12.34 -3.74
C ARG A 28 -8.16 12.85 -4.42
N PHE A 29 -9.03 11.94 -4.85
CA PHE A 29 -10.32 12.28 -5.47
C PHE A 29 -11.40 11.36 -4.91
N GLY A 30 -12.61 11.90 -4.68
CA GLY A 30 -13.77 11.08 -4.32
C GLY A 30 -13.70 10.36 -2.97
N ALA A 31 -12.78 10.73 -2.07
CA ALA A 31 -12.59 10.10 -0.75
C ALA A 31 -13.86 10.02 0.11
N HIS A 32 -14.79 10.93 -0.11
CA HIS A 32 -16.06 11.02 0.61
C HIS A 32 -17.17 10.14 0.01
N LEU A 33 -16.91 9.45 -1.11
CA LEU A 33 -17.87 8.59 -1.79
C LEU A 33 -17.89 7.17 -1.21
N ARG A 34 -19.10 6.66 -0.98
CA ARG A 34 -19.33 5.29 -0.52
C ARG A 34 -19.73 4.42 -1.69
N LEU A 35 -18.99 3.35 -1.91
CA LEU A 35 -19.37 2.29 -2.84
C LEU A 35 -20.20 1.22 -2.11
N ARG A 36 -21.29 0.79 -2.74
CA ARG A 36 -22.07 -0.38 -2.33
C ARG A 36 -22.33 -1.27 -3.53
N THR A 37 -22.25 -2.58 -3.34
CA THR A 37 -22.60 -3.57 -4.35
C THR A 37 -23.79 -4.38 -3.86
N THR A 38 -24.84 -4.51 -4.69
CA THR A 38 -25.98 -5.38 -4.37
C THR A 38 -25.62 -6.84 -4.58
N ARG A 39 -26.46 -7.76 -4.08
CA ARG A 39 -26.29 -9.21 -4.27
C ARG A 39 -26.22 -9.62 -5.75
N ASP A 40 -26.96 -8.93 -6.60
CA ASP A 40 -26.98 -9.18 -8.06
C ASP A 40 -25.80 -8.55 -8.79
N GLY A 41 -24.96 -7.78 -8.08
CA GLY A 41 -23.77 -7.14 -8.64
C GLY A 41 -23.99 -5.73 -9.17
N ARG A 42 -25.07 -5.05 -8.79
CA ARG A 42 -25.26 -3.62 -9.11
C ARG A 42 -24.34 -2.78 -8.23
N ILE A 43 -23.55 -1.91 -8.84
CA ILE A 43 -22.70 -0.94 -8.14
C ILE A 43 -23.45 0.37 -7.96
N HIS A 44 -23.40 0.92 -6.75
CA HIS A 44 -23.95 2.22 -6.37
C HIS A 44 -22.87 3.08 -5.73
N LEU A 45 -22.81 4.35 -6.11
CA LEU A 45 -21.97 5.36 -5.48
C LEU A 45 -22.84 6.37 -4.73
N PHE A 46 -22.48 6.65 -3.48
CA PHE A 46 -23.23 7.52 -2.60
C PHE A 46 -22.37 8.64 -2.02
N LEU A 47 -22.92 9.85 -1.98
CA LEU A 47 -22.65 10.81 -0.91
C LEU A 47 -23.34 10.35 0.38
N PRO A 48 -22.93 10.83 1.57
CA PRO A 48 -23.52 10.39 2.84
C PRO A 48 -25.05 10.35 2.90
N ARG A 49 -25.75 11.20 2.14
CA ARG A 49 -27.22 11.31 2.10
C ARG A 49 -27.85 11.15 0.71
N ARG A 50 -27.09 10.87 -0.35
CA ARG A 50 -27.60 10.87 -1.73
C ARG A 50 -26.88 9.87 -2.60
N MET A 51 -27.62 9.13 -3.42
CA MET A 51 -27.05 8.34 -4.51
C MET A 51 -26.57 9.27 -5.63
N LEU A 52 -25.31 9.16 -6.00
CA LEU A 52 -24.73 9.92 -7.10
C LEU A 52 -24.83 9.19 -8.43
N TRP A 53 -24.64 7.87 -8.41
CA TRP A 53 -24.53 7.09 -9.62
C TRP A 53 -24.87 5.61 -9.35
N ARG A 54 -25.39 4.96 -10.39
CA ARG A 54 -25.62 3.51 -10.44
C ARG A 54 -25.06 2.93 -11.73
N SER A 55 -24.42 1.78 -11.63
CA SER A 55 -23.96 1.03 -12.82
C SER A 55 -25.14 0.59 -13.69
N ALA A 56 -24.96 0.64 -15.02
CA ALA A 56 -25.89 0.12 -16.01
C ALA A 56 -25.81 -1.41 -16.14
N GLY A 57 -24.63 -2.00 -15.94
CA GLY A 57 -24.40 -3.45 -15.92
C GLY A 57 -24.54 -4.10 -14.53
N LEU A 58 -24.52 -5.43 -14.52
CA LEU A 58 -24.40 -6.26 -13.32
C LEU A 58 -23.01 -6.92 -13.28
N TYR A 59 -22.35 -6.85 -12.12
CA TYR A 59 -20.95 -7.24 -11.91
C TYR A 59 -20.78 -8.19 -10.72
N ARG A 60 -21.65 -9.20 -10.62
CA ARG A 60 -21.76 -10.13 -9.48
C ARG A 60 -20.40 -10.72 -9.08
N ASN A 61 -19.99 -10.50 -7.83
CA ASN A 61 -18.74 -10.99 -7.21
C ASN A 61 -17.47 -10.75 -8.03
N SER A 62 -17.47 -9.75 -8.91
CA SER A 62 -16.37 -9.56 -9.88
C SER A 62 -15.61 -8.25 -9.70
N VAL A 63 -16.17 -7.28 -8.97
CA VAL A 63 -15.52 -5.99 -8.74
C VAL A 63 -14.32 -6.18 -7.83
N SER A 64 -13.12 -5.91 -8.35
CA SER A 64 -11.86 -6.18 -7.64
C SER A 64 -11.10 -4.93 -7.21
N ALA A 65 -11.18 -3.85 -7.99
CA ALA A 65 -10.54 -2.57 -7.68
C ALA A 65 -11.38 -1.40 -8.22
N VAL A 66 -11.24 -0.24 -7.58
CA VAL A 66 -11.90 1.01 -7.99
C VAL A 66 -10.92 2.17 -7.90
N ALA A 67 -11.11 3.18 -8.74
CA ALA A 67 -10.34 4.41 -8.73
C ALA A 67 -11.25 5.61 -8.99
N PHE A 68 -10.93 6.74 -8.36
CA PHE A 68 -11.62 8.01 -8.56
C PHE A 68 -10.64 9.00 -9.18
N GLY A 69 -11.09 9.69 -10.23
CA GLY A 69 -10.34 10.74 -10.90
C GLY A 69 -11.09 12.06 -10.89
N PRO A 70 -10.54 13.10 -11.55
CA PRO A 70 -11.19 14.40 -11.71
C PRO A 70 -12.53 14.29 -12.47
N ARG A 71 -13.62 14.13 -11.71
CA ARG A 71 -14.99 13.87 -12.20
C ARG A 71 -15.12 12.55 -12.99
N LEU A 72 -14.29 11.56 -12.66
CA LEU A 72 -14.28 10.26 -13.32
C LEU A 72 -14.31 9.16 -12.26
N PHE A 73 -14.89 8.02 -12.61
CA PHE A 73 -14.89 6.81 -11.80
C PHE A 73 -14.58 5.62 -12.69
N ALA A 74 -13.68 4.76 -12.21
CA ALA A 74 -13.33 3.52 -12.86
C ALA A 74 -13.42 2.35 -11.89
N PHE A 75 -13.73 1.18 -12.44
CA PHE A 75 -13.70 -0.08 -11.69
C PHE A 75 -13.25 -1.23 -12.58
N SER A 76 -12.60 -2.23 -12.00
CA SER A 76 -12.26 -3.49 -12.66
C SER A 76 -13.23 -4.59 -12.29
N SER A 77 -13.62 -5.38 -13.29
CA SER A 77 -14.38 -6.62 -13.15
C SER A 77 -13.50 -7.79 -13.61
N TYR A 78 -13.19 -8.73 -12.71
CA TYR A 78 -12.24 -9.82 -12.90
C TYR A 78 -12.36 -10.54 -14.27
N GLY A 79 -13.58 -10.86 -14.70
CA GLY A 79 -13.83 -11.55 -15.97
C GLY A 79 -14.11 -10.64 -17.17
N ARG A 80 -14.38 -9.34 -16.95
CA ARG A 80 -14.90 -8.44 -18.00
C ARG A 80 -13.96 -7.30 -18.38
N GLY A 81 -12.99 -6.99 -17.53
CA GLY A 81 -12.01 -5.92 -17.75
C GLY A 81 -12.31 -4.64 -16.98
N VAL A 82 -11.88 -3.51 -17.51
CA VAL A 82 -11.95 -2.19 -16.85
C VAL A 82 -13.04 -1.33 -17.47
N PHE A 83 -13.81 -0.67 -16.62
CA PHE A 83 -14.91 0.21 -16.97
C PHE A 83 -14.65 1.63 -16.48
N LEU A 84 -15.13 2.62 -17.23
CA LEU A 84 -14.98 4.06 -16.96
C LEU A 84 -16.32 4.77 -17.11
N THR A 85 -16.56 5.79 -16.28
CA THR A 85 -17.71 6.70 -16.38
C THR A 85 -17.34 8.09 -15.86
N ASP A 86 -18.03 9.11 -16.34
CA ASP A 86 -18.02 10.49 -15.83
C ASP A 86 -19.06 10.73 -14.72
N LEU A 87 -19.69 9.66 -14.22
CA LEU A 87 -20.78 9.64 -13.24
C LEU A 87 -22.10 10.26 -13.73
N ARG A 88 -22.15 10.78 -14.95
CA ARG A 88 -23.37 11.30 -15.59
C ARG A 88 -23.92 10.33 -16.62
N SER A 89 -23.03 9.56 -17.23
CA SER A 89 -23.31 8.60 -18.28
C SER A 89 -23.16 7.16 -17.77
N PRO A 90 -23.77 6.17 -18.45
CA PRO A 90 -23.47 4.76 -18.22
C PRO A 90 -21.96 4.49 -18.29
N GLU A 91 -21.48 3.52 -17.52
CA GLU A 91 -20.12 3.04 -17.69
C GLU A 91 -19.93 2.39 -19.06
N HIS A 92 -18.74 2.57 -19.62
CA HIS A 92 -18.30 1.88 -20.83
C HIS A 92 -16.99 1.14 -20.55
N ARG A 93 -16.76 0.05 -21.28
CA ARG A 93 -15.57 -0.78 -21.13
C ARG A 93 -14.40 -0.15 -21.88
N VAL A 94 -13.30 0.10 -21.18
CA VAL A 94 -12.08 0.73 -21.73
C VAL A 94 -10.90 -0.22 -21.88
N VAL A 95 -10.88 -1.31 -21.10
CA VAL A 95 -9.92 -2.41 -21.28
C VAL A 95 -10.68 -3.72 -21.25
N SER A 96 -10.59 -4.51 -22.31
CA SER A 96 -11.21 -5.83 -22.39
C SER A 96 -10.18 -6.93 -22.15
N ALA A 97 -9.91 -7.23 -20.88
CA ALA A 97 -9.02 -8.32 -20.51
C ALA A 97 -9.40 -8.91 -19.15
N ARG A 98 -9.29 -10.25 -19.05
CA ARG A 98 -9.41 -10.95 -17.77
C ARG A 98 -8.26 -10.51 -16.85
N ASN A 99 -8.57 -10.33 -15.56
CA ASN A 99 -7.62 -9.88 -14.54
C ASN A 99 -6.99 -8.50 -14.79
N ALA A 100 -7.57 -7.68 -15.67
CA ALA A 100 -7.16 -6.28 -15.73
C ALA A 100 -7.54 -5.58 -14.43
N TYR A 101 -6.62 -4.81 -13.87
CA TYR A 101 -6.83 -4.09 -12.61
C TYR A 101 -6.40 -2.63 -12.74
N LEU A 102 -6.86 -1.82 -11.79
CA LEU A 102 -6.62 -0.38 -11.75
C LEU A 102 -5.41 -0.06 -10.91
N LEU A 103 -4.60 0.90 -11.36
CA LEU A 103 -3.62 1.57 -10.52
C LEU A 103 -4.22 2.86 -9.96
N ASP A 104 -4.41 3.86 -10.82
CA ASP A 104 -5.01 5.14 -10.43
C ASP A 104 -5.36 6.06 -11.62
N PHE A 105 -5.88 7.26 -11.34
CA PHE A 105 -5.90 8.40 -12.26
C PHE A 105 -4.73 9.37 -12.08
N THR A 106 -4.15 9.80 -13.20
CA THR A 106 -3.25 10.96 -13.24
C THR A 106 -3.99 12.27 -12.90
N ARG A 107 -3.25 13.36 -12.58
CA ARG A 107 -3.83 14.71 -12.37
C ARG A 107 -4.69 15.14 -13.55
N ALA A 108 -4.29 14.77 -14.76
CA ALA A 108 -4.96 15.10 -16.01
C ALA A 108 -6.20 14.23 -16.29
N GLY A 109 -6.56 13.30 -15.40
CA GLY A 109 -7.70 12.41 -15.53
C GLY A 109 -7.48 11.23 -16.48
N ARG A 110 -6.23 10.92 -16.85
CA ARG A 110 -5.92 9.67 -17.56
C ARG A 110 -5.89 8.52 -16.57
N LEU A 111 -6.54 7.42 -16.90
CA LEU A 111 -6.58 6.20 -16.09
C LEU A 111 -5.37 5.33 -16.40
N LEU A 112 -4.68 4.88 -15.35
CA LEU A 112 -3.63 3.88 -15.37
C LEU A 112 -4.25 2.52 -15.02
N ALA A 113 -4.23 1.60 -15.98
CA ALA A 113 -4.66 0.23 -15.80
C ALA A 113 -3.51 -0.73 -16.11
N VAL A 114 -3.62 -1.96 -15.61
CA VAL A 114 -2.66 -3.02 -15.90
C VAL A 114 -3.41 -4.23 -16.42
N SER A 115 -2.87 -4.86 -17.47
CA SER A 115 -3.33 -6.14 -17.97
C SER A 115 -2.13 -7.01 -18.33
N GLY A 116 -2.01 -8.17 -17.67
CA GLY A 116 -0.85 -9.05 -17.82
C GLY A 116 0.45 -8.31 -17.48
N ARG A 117 1.34 -8.15 -18.48
CA ARG A 117 2.63 -7.47 -18.37
C ARG A 117 2.63 -6.06 -18.96
N THR A 118 1.45 -5.48 -19.16
CA THR A 118 1.29 -4.20 -19.86
C THR A 118 0.62 -3.17 -18.97
N VAL A 119 1.27 -2.03 -18.82
CA VAL A 119 0.66 -0.78 -18.35
C VAL A 119 -0.12 -0.19 -19.50
N ILE A 120 -1.39 0.14 -19.27
CA ILE A 120 -2.30 0.74 -20.25
C ILE A 120 -2.70 2.12 -19.73
N LEU A 121 -2.44 3.14 -20.56
CA LEU A 121 -2.86 4.51 -20.29
C LEU A 121 -4.13 4.81 -21.09
N VAL A 122 -5.21 5.14 -20.40
CA VAL A 122 -6.52 5.43 -20.98
C VAL A 122 -6.87 6.90 -20.82
N SER A 123 -7.34 7.53 -21.89
CA SER A 123 -7.79 8.92 -21.93
C SER A 123 -9.05 9.11 -21.07
N ARG A 124 -9.42 10.37 -20.79
CA ARG A 124 -10.67 10.69 -20.11
C ARG A 124 -11.92 10.24 -20.88
N ARG A 125 -11.80 10.07 -22.20
CA ARG A 125 -12.87 9.63 -23.11
C ARG A 125 -12.95 8.12 -23.25
N GLY A 126 -11.98 7.38 -22.69
CA GLY A 126 -11.92 5.92 -22.76
C GLY A 126 -10.98 5.37 -23.83
N ASP A 127 -10.30 6.22 -24.61
CA ASP A 127 -9.36 5.78 -25.64
C ASP A 127 -8.04 5.31 -25.03
N ILE A 128 -7.46 4.24 -25.55
CA ILE A 128 -6.12 3.83 -25.14
C ILE A 128 -5.09 4.71 -25.84
N VAL A 129 -4.35 5.50 -25.07
CA VAL A 129 -3.36 6.48 -25.55
C VAL A 129 -1.92 6.08 -25.29
N GLY A 130 -1.70 4.92 -24.64
CA GLY A 130 -0.37 4.38 -24.40
C GLY A 130 -0.42 2.93 -23.92
N ARG A 131 0.60 2.15 -24.30
CA ARG A 131 0.84 0.79 -23.81
C ARG A 131 2.33 0.58 -23.62
N ASP A 132 2.71 0.16 -22.43
CA ASP A 132 4.11 -0.07 -22.08
C ASP A 132 4.26 -1.42 -21.38
N THR A 133 5.24 -2.20 -21.81
CA THR A 133 5.55 -3.48 -21.18
C THR A 133 6.42 -3.26 -19.94
N PHE A 134 6.04 -3.91 -18.84
CA PHE A 134 6.83 -3.95 -17.61
C PHE A 134 7.16 -5.40 -17.24
N SER A 135 8.10 -5.57 -16.30
CA SER A 135 8.47 -6.87 -15.73
C SER A 135 7.62 -7.14 -14.48
N PRO A 136 6.69 -8.12 -14.51
CA PRO A 136 5.81 -8.38 -13.36
C PRO A 136 6.56 -8.82 -12.10
N SER A 137 7.69 -9.51 -12.24
CA SER A 137 8.53 -9.92 -11.11
C SER A 137 9.26 -8.76 -10.44
N ARG A 138 9.39 -7.62 -11.14
CA ARG A 138 10.05 -6.40 -10.65
C ARG A 138 9.05 -5.36 -10.16
N GLY A 139 7.84 -5.37 -10.70
CA GLY A 139 6.73 -4.54 -10.24
C GLY A 139 6.68 -3.13 -10.86
N LEU A 140 5.78 -2.33 -10.31
CA LEU A 140 5.49 -0.96 -10.69
C LEU A 140 4.88 -0.20 -9.50
N SER A 141 4.94 1.12 -9.51
CA SER A 141 4.38 1.94 -8.44
C SER A 141 4.05 3.35 -8.93
N PHE A 142 2.88 3.88 -8.56
CA PHE A 142 2.44 5.20 -8.97
C PHE A 142 2.59 6.22 -7.83
N ASP A 143 3.40 7.25 -8.05
CA ASP A 143 3.51 8.38 -7.15
C ASP A 143 2.49 9.45 -7.54
N SER A 144 1.38 9.50 -6.80
CA SER A 144 0.33 10.49 -7.02
C SER A 144 0.76 11.93 -6.72
N THR A 145 1.83 12.14 -5.93
CA THR A 145 2.35 13.47 -5.59
C THR A 145 3.15 14.04 -6.75
N SER A 146 4.00 13.27 -7.42
CA SER A 146 4.69 13.73 -8.64
C SER A 146 3.91 13.48 -9.94
N ASP A 147 2.80 12.75 -9.87
CA ASP A 147 2.01 12.27 -11.02
C ASP A 147 2.82 11.40 -11.97
N THR A 148 3.64 10.51 -11.40
CA THR A 148 4.61 9.70 -12.14
C THR A 148 4.43 8.24 -11.81
N LEU A 149 4.24 7.40 -12.82
CA LEU A 149 4.31 5.96 -12.68
C LEU A 149 5.75 5.50 -12.89
N TYR A 150 6.27 4.76 -11.93
CA TYR A 150 7.54 4.04 -12.02
C TYR A 150 7.26 2.59 -12.38
N PHE A 151 8.05 2.01 -13.27
CA PHE A 151 7.99 0.59 -13.59
C PHE A 151 9.34 0.10 -14.10
N VAL A 152 9.62 -1.19 -13.95
CA VAL A 152 10.82 -1.80 -14.51
C VAL A 152 10.47 -2.48 -15.81
N THR A 153 11.22 -2.19 -16.88
CA THR A 153 11.03 -2.84 -18.18
C THR A 153 11.57 -4.28 -18.18
N PRO A 154 11.17 -5.13 -19.14
CA PRO A 154 11.76 -6.47 -19.28
C PRO A 154 13.29 -6.49 -19.44
N ALA A 155 13.89 -5.39 -19.92
CA ALA A 155 15.33 -5.21 -20.04
C ALA A 155 16.02 -4.74 -18.74
N ASN A 156 15.36 -4.86 -17.59
CA ASN A 156 15.86 -4.40 -16.29
C ASN A 156 16.26 -2.91 -16.26
N VAL A 157 15.47 -2.07 -16.90
CA VAL A 157 15.62 -0.60 -16.84
C VAL A 157 14.45 -0.02 -16.05
N LEU A 158 14.75 0.75 -15.01
CA LEU A 158 13.77 1.59 -14.33
C LEU A 158 13.32 2.69 -15.30
N ALA A 159 12.01 2.77 -15.52
CA ALA A 159 11.38 3.74 -16.39
C ALA A 159 10.31 4.53 -15.63
N THR A 160 10.02 5.72 -16.14
CA THR A 160 8.95 6.58 -15.67
C THR A 160 7.96 6.84 -16.78
N LEU A 161 6.67 6.87 -16.46
CA LEU A 161 5.60 7.37 -17.31
C LEU A 161 5.00 8.60 -16.62
N ARG A 162 5.11 9.76 -17.29
CA ARG A 162 4.48 11.01 -16.85
C ARG A 162 3.71 11.62 -18.01
N SER A 163 2.46 12.01 -17.76
CA SER A 163 1.51 12.38 -18.81
C SER A 163 1.29 11.24 -19.81
N THR A 164 2.00 11.24 -20.94
CA THR A 164 1.96 10.19 -21.98
C THR A 164 3.36 9.77 -22.42
N LYS A 165 4.41 10.29 -21.78
CA LYS A 165 5.80 10.07 -22.20
C LYS A 165 6.49 9.11 -21.26
N VAL A 166 7.07 8.07 -21.83
CA VAL A 166 7.98 7.17 -21.12
C VAL A 166 9.41 7.69 -21.19
N ARG A 167 10.11 7.68 -20.07
CA ARG A 167 11.54 7.98 -19.98
C ARG A 167 12.26 6.86 -19.25
N ARG A 168 13.34 6.37 -19.85
CA ARG A 168 14.29 5.47 -19.18
C ARG A 168 15.08 6.29 -18.16
N VAL A 169 15.29 5.72 -16.98
CA VAL A 169 15.98 6.38 -15.87
C VAL A 169 17.36 5.76 -15.66
N ALA A 170 17.40 4.49 -15.28
CA ALA A 170 18.65 3.80 -14.96
C ALA A 170 18.52 2.29 -15.15
N SER A 171 19.65 1.61 -15.36
CA SER A 171 19.71 0.16 -15.28
C SER A 171 19.54 -0.28 -13.81
N VAL A 172 18.77 -1.34 -13.60
CA VAL A 172 18.54 -1.96 -12.28
C VAL A 172 18.88 -3.44 -12.27
N ALA A 173 19.65 -3.92 -13.26
CA ALA A 173 19.99 -5.34 -13.40
C ALA A 173 20.72 -5.91 -12.17
N GLY A 174 21.50 -5.10 -11.46
CA GLY A 174 22.22 -5.50 -10.23
C GLY A 174 21.43 -5.40 -8.93
N ILE A 175 20.20 -4.87 -8.95
CA ILE A 175 19.38 -4.70 -7.74
C ILE A 175 18.37 -5.82 -7.68
N ALA A 176 18.30 -6.61 -6.60
CA ALA A 176 17.40 -7.75 -6.50
C ALA A 176 15.98 -7.38 -6.05
N GLY A 177 14.98 -8.20 -6.40
CA GLY A 177 13.64 -8.11 -5.84
C GLY A 177 12.63 -7.25 -6.62
N SER A 178 11.42 -7.12 -6.08
CA SER A 178 10.41 -6.20 -6.60
C SER A 178 10.50 -4.87 -5.89
N PHE A 179 10.18 -3.77 -6.57
CA PHE A 179 10.26 -2.44 -5.98
C PHE A 179 8.91 -1.86 -5.58
N GLY A 180 8.95 -0.95 -4.61
CA GLY A 180 7.87 -0.07 -4.20
C GLY A 180 8.38 1.34 -3.91
N LEU A 181 7.45 2.29 -3.79
CA LEU A 181 7.74 3.65 -3.34
C LEU A 181 7.73 3.69 -1.80
N ALA A 182 8.85 4.11 -1.20
CA ALA A 182 8.95 4.30 0.24
C ALA A 182 8.59 5.73 0.64
N GLN A 183 9.05 6.68 -0.18
CA GLN A 183 8.89 8.12 -0.04
C GLN A 183 8.92 8.76 -1.44
N PRO A 184 8.68 10.08 -1.56
CA PRO A 184 8.89 10.79 -2.82
C PRO A 184 10.22 10.37 -3.45
N ASP A 185 11.37 10.59 -2.83
CA ASP A 185 12.65 10.42 -3.53
C ASP A 185 13.34 9.05 -3.37
N LEU A 186 12.67 8.09 -2.71
CA LEU A 186 13.24 6.79 -2.37
C LEU A 186 12.39 5.62 -2.87
N LEU A 187 13.06 4.67 -3.51
CA LEU A 187 12.53 3.38 -3.91
C LEU A 187 13.07 2.30 -2.97
N THR A 188 12.25 1.30 -2.69
CA THR A 188 12.66 0.12 -1.93
C THR A 188 12.50 -1.11 -2.79
N TRP A 189 13.51 -1.98 -2.79
CA TRP A 189 13.57 -3.23 -3.50
C TRP A 189 13.63 -4.36 -2.48
N GLY A 190 12.78 -5.37 -2.63
CA GLY A 190 12.64 -6.45 -1.66
C GLY A 190 12.67 -7.82 -2.31
N THR A 191 13.48 -8.71 -1.75
CA THR A 191 13.33 -10.16 -1.91
C THR A 191 12.77 -10.73 -0.61
N GLU A 192 12.71 -12.05 -0.51
CA GLU A 192 12.33 -12.71 0.75
C GLU A 192 13.33 -12.43 1.89
N HIS A 193 14.63 -12.31 1.58
CA HIS A 193 15.71 -12.25 2.58
C HIS A 193 16.68 -11.07 2.38
N ALA A 194 16.25 -10.06 1.62
CA ALA A 194 17.05 -8.88 1.37
C ALA A 194 16.18 -7.68 1.06
N ILE A 195 16.62 -6.51 1.51
CA ILE A 195 16.11 -5.22 1.09
C ILE A 195 17.21 -4.35 0.50
N THR A 196 16.85 -3.47 -0.42
CA THR A 196 17.74 -2.42 -0.94
C THR A 196 16.93 -1.15 -1.07
N VAL A 197 17.46 -0.04 -0.58
CA VAL A 197 16.88 1.29 -0.73
C VAL A 197 17.69 2.03 -1.76
N THR A 198 17.03 2.66 -2.73
CA THR A 198 17.69 3.45 -3.76
C THR A 198 17.07 4.83 -3.90
N THR A 199 17.83 5.77 -4.47
CA THR A 199 17.26 6.99 -5.04
C THR A 199 16.38 6.65 -6.24
N ARG A 200 15.62 7.63 -6.74
CA ARG A 200 14.89 7.50 -8.02
C ARG A 200 15.79 7.23 -9.22
N ARG A 201 17.09 7.51 -9.12
CA ARG A 201 18.09 7.24 -10.15
C ARG A 201 18.73 5.85 -10.02
N ALA A 202 18.17 5.01 -9.14
CA ALA A 202 18.67 3.68 -8.81
C ALA A 202 20.07 3.66 -8.17
N GLU A 203 20.50 4.76 -7.55
CA GLU A 203 21.71 4.77 -6.72
C GLU A 203 21.38 4.11 -5.38
N ILE A 204 22.18 3.14 -4.94
CA ILE A 204 21.97 2.44 -3.66
C ILE A 204 22.27 3.41 -2.52
N VAL A 205 21.32 3.53 -1.60
CA VAL A 205 21.39 4.38 -0.41
C VAL A 205 21.57 3.53 0.85
N ALA A 206 21.00 2.33 0.88
CA ALA A 206 21.18 1.37 1.95
C ALA A 206 20.82 -0.03 1.45
N SER A 207 21.34 -1.07 2.09
CA SER A 207 20.92 -2.44 1.80
C SER A 207 20.97 -3.28 3.06
N ALA A 208 20.20 -4.36 3.12
CA ALA A 208 20.39 -5.38 4.14
C ALA A 208 20.10 -6.75 3.55
N LYS A 209 20.87 -7.74 3.99
CA LYS A 209 20.63 -9.16 3.74
C LYS A 209 20.64 -9.88 5.08
N TRP A 210 19.88 -10.94 5.21
CA TRP A 210 19.86 -11.72 6.43
C TRP A 210 19.72 -13.21 6.14
N ASP A 211 20.00 -14.01 7.16
CA ASP A 211 19.90 -15.45 7.10
C ASP A 211 18.43 -15.89 6.87
N PRO A 212 18.13 -16.75 5.89
CA PRO A 212 16.78 -17.30 5.68
C PRO A 212 16.15 -17.94 6.92
N GLU A 213 16.93 -18.44 7.88
CA GLU A 213 16.45 -18.98 9.16
C GLU A 213 15.76 -17.93 10.03
N LEU A 214 16.14 -16.65 9.90
CA LEU A 214 15.47 -15.54 10.57
C LEU A 214 14.04 -15.35 10.07
N GLY A 215 13.78 -15.74 8.82
CA GLY A 215 12.50 -15.66 8.16
C GLY A 215 12.47 -14.68 6.97
N SER A 216 11.27 -14.26 6.63
CA SER A 216 10.96 -13.58 5.37
C SER A 216 10.44 -12.16 5.62
N ALA A 217 10.80 -11.21 4.76
CA ALA A 217 10.19 -9.88 4.82
C ALA A 217 8.70 -9.96 4.45
N ASP A 218 7.82 -9.50 5.34
CA ASP A 218 6.36 -9.57 5.13
C ASP A 218 5.66 -8.20 5.16
N LEU A 219 6.33 -7.17 5.68
CA LEU A 219 5.94 -5.77 5.54
C LEU A 219 6.94 -5.05 4.67
N GLY A 220 6.42 -4.28 3.70
CA GLY A 220 7.25 -3.39 2.89
C GLY A 220 8.00 -2.37 3.76
N VAL A 221 9.14 -1.93 3.25
CA VAL A 221 10.01 -0.96 3.94
C VAL A 221 9.30 0.39 4.11
N ARG A 222 9.51 1.03 5.26
CA ARG A 222 9.04 2.38 5.58
C ARG A 222 10.22 3.28 5.90
N ALA A 223 10.35 4.39 5.17
CA ALA A 223 11.39 5.38 5.42
C ALA A 223 10.91 6.45 6.43
N SER A 224 11.79 6.84 7.36
CA SER A 224 11.57 7.97 8.27
C SER A 224 11.49 9.29 7.49
N PRO A 225 10.75 10.31 7.96
CA PRO A 225 10.46 11.52 7.18
C PRO A 225 11.68 12.27 6.63
N ASP A 226 12.82 12.17 7.30
CA ASP A 226 14.11 12.74 6.88
C ASP A 226 14.89 11.88 5.88
N GLY A 227 14.41 10.66 5.60
CA GLY A 227 15.02 9.71 4.67
C GLY A 227 16.28 9.02 5.21
N MET A 228 16.49 9.01 6.52
CA MET A 228 17.71 8.47 7.15
C MET A 228 17.55 7.08 7.74
N LEU A 229 16.33 6.65 8.08
CA LEU A 229 16.04 5.35 8.70
C LEU A 229 15.02 4.57 7.87
N PHE A 230 15.22 3.26 7.75
CA PHE A 230 14.38 2.35 6.98
C PHE A 230 13.93 1.19 7.87
N ALA A 231 12.65 1.18 8.23
CA ALA A 231 12.07 0.12 9.04
C ALA A 231 11.41 -0.95 8.17
N PHE A 232 11.58 -2.21 8.56
CA PHE A 232 10.92 -3.35 7.95
C PHE A 232 10.70 -4.47 8.98
N ARG A 233 9.87 -5.45 8.62
CA ARG A 233 9.57 -6.58 9.48
C ARG A 233 9.98 -7.88 8.81
N VAL A 234 10.65 -8.74 9.57
CA VAL A 234 10.97 -10.11 9.19
C VAL A 234 10.15 -11.06 10.04
N THR A 235 9.49 -12.03 9.41
CA THR A 235 8.63 -13.01 10.07
C THR A 235 9.13 -14.43 9.86
N SER A 236 9.18 -15.21 10.92
CA SER A 236 9.43 -16.66 10.83
C SER A 236 8.15 -17.46 10.59
N ALA A 237 6.98 -16.80 10.54
CA ALA A 237 5.71 -17.45 10.27
C ALA A 237 5.65 -17.97 8.83
N LYS A 238 5.36 -19.26 8.65
CA LYS A 238 5.25 -19.90 7.33
C LYS A 238 3.79 -19.93 6.89
N PRO A 239 3.37 -19.15 5.86
CA PRO A 239 1.96 -19.03 5.46
C PRO A 239 1.35 -20.31 4.87
N ARG A 240 2.17 -21.33 4.54
CA ARG A 240 1.76 -22.51 3.77
C ARG A 240 1.25 -23.71 4.56
N ARG A 241 1.25 -23.68 5.90
CA ARG A 241 0.78 -24.81 6.70
C ARG A 241 -0.49 -24.43 7.45
N ARG A 242 -1.63 -24.94 6.97
CA ARG A 242 -2.98 -24.73 7.56
C ARG A 242 -3.07 -25.04 9.05
N ASN A 243 -2.11 -25.79 9.61
CA ASN A 243 -2.04 -26.19 11.02
C ASN A 243 -0.64 -25.94 11.65
N ALA A 244 0.17 -25.01 11.15
CA ALA A 244 1.42 -24.68 11.85
C ALA A 244 1.08 -23.97 13.18
N GLY A 245 1.17 -24.72 14.28
CA GLY A 245 0.98 -24.18 15.61
C GLY A 245 1.89 -22.97 15.85
N ALA A 246 1.40 -22.00 16.62
CA ALA A 246 2.10 -20.76 16.97
C ALA A 246 3.39 -20.96 17.79
N GLY A 247 3.78 -22.20 18.07
CA GLY A 247 4.71 -22.58 19.15
C GLY A 247 6.06 -21.87 19.15
N ASN A 248 6.57 -21.41 18.00
CA ASN A 248 7.83 -20.64 17.91
C ASN A 248 7.83 -19.55 16.81
N ALA A 249 6.67 -19.23 16.23
CA ALA A 249 6.61 -18.22 15.18
C ALA A 249 6.67 -16.81 15.80
N GLY A 250 7.48 -15.93 15.21
CA GLY A 250 7.66 -14.57 15.69
C GLY A 250 7.95 -13.60 14.56
N ALA A 251 8.04 -12.33 14.93
CA ALA A 251 8.47 -11.28 14.04
C ALA A 251 9.50 -10.38 14.72
N GLY A 252 10.54 -10.03 13.97
CA GLY A 252 11.50 -8.98 14.33
C GLY A 252 11.22 -7.72 13.52
N VAL A 253 11.28 -6.57 14.17
CA VAL A 253 11.32 -5.26 13.52
C VAL A 253 12.77 -4.84 13.42
N PHE A 254 13.18 -4.51 12.21
CA PHE A 254 14.54 -4.12 11.88
C PHE A 254 14.56 -2.69 11.41
N VAL A 255 15.62 -1.98 11.76
CA VAL A 255 15.94 -0.64 11.27
C VAL A 255 17.29 -0.69 10.59
N LEU A 256 17.34 -0.16 9.38
CA LEU A 256 18.52 0.04 8.56
C LEU A 256 18.74 1.54 8.41
N ARG A 257 19.94 2.06 8.68
CA ARG A 257 20.22 3.47 8.40
C ARG A 257 20.69 3.67 6.97
N ARG A 258 20.61 4.92 6.53
CA ARG A 258 21.29 5.39 5.33
C ARG A 258 22.78 5.07 5.40
N ASP A 259 23.31 4.63 4.26
CA ASP A 259 24.70 4.21 4.05
C ASP A 259 25.13 2.96 4.84
N GLU A 260 24.19 2.28 5.52
CA GLU A 260 24.45 0.99 6.17
C GLU A 260 24.13 -0.21 5.24
N HIS A 261 24.79 -1.33 5.53
CA HIS A 261 24.63 -2.62 4.84
C HIS A 261 24.03 -3.74 5.72
N ASP A 262 23.88 -3.47 7.02
CA ASP A 262 23.36 -4.41 8.01
C ASP A 262 22.24 -3.74 8.79
N ALA A 263 21.10 -4.44 8.90
CA ALA A 263 19.97 -3.93 9.66
C ALA A 263 20.03 -4.39 11.12
N ARG A 264 19.70 -3.49 12.04
CA ARG A 264 19.62 -3.78 13.47
C ARG A 264 18.22 -4.21 13.86
N GLU A 265 18.10 -5.31 14.60
CA GLU A 265 16.84 -5.66 15.26
C GLU A 265 16.57 -4.68 16.41
N VAL A 266 15.45 -3.98 16.35
CA VAL A 266 15.03 -3.01 17.38
C VAL A 266 13.88 -3.53 18.25
N TYR A 267 13.18 -4.58 17.79
CA TYR A 267 12.08 -5.18 18.53
C TYR A 267 11.81 -6.60 18.07
N ARG A 268 11.47 -7.49 19.02
CA ARG A 268 11.04 -8.86 18.75
C ARG A 268 9.71 -9.15 19.42
N GLN A 269 8.82 -9.80 18.69
CA GLN A 269 7.57 -10.32 19.21
C GLN A 269 7.37 -11.80 18.87
N ARG A 270 6.64 -12.51 19.72
CA ARG A 270 6.09 -13.83 19.41
C ARG A 270 4.66 -13.66 18.91
N TYR A 271 4.25 -14.46 17.94
CA TYR A 271 2.86 -14.43 17.49
C TYR A 271 1.96 -15.18 18.46
N VAL A 272 0.80 -14.58 18.74
CA VAL A 272 -0.28 -15.23 19.47
C VAL A 272 -1.13 -16.08 18.52
N GLN A 273 -1.26 -15.64 17.26
CA GLN A 273 -1.98 -16.38 16.22
C GLN A 273 -1.23 -16.33 14.88
N VAL A 274 -1.22 -17.42 14.12
CA VAL A 274 -0.65 -17.45 12.76
C VAL A 274 -1.78 -17.77 11.78
N GLY A 275 -1.91 -16.99 10.71
CA GLY A 275 -2.96 -17.18 9.70
C GLY A 275 -2.72 -16.35 8.44
N CYS A 276 -3.51 -16.62 7.38
CA CYS A 276 -3.55 -15.84 6.16
C CYS A 276 -4.19 -14.46 6.44
N GLY A 277 -3.46 -13.56 7.09
CA GLY A 277 -4.00 -12.25 7.48
C GLY A 277 -3.41 -11.65 8.74
N VAL A 278 -2.28 -12.14 9.28
CA VAL A 278 -1.54 -11.42 10.32
C VAL A 278 -0.94 -10.15 9.71
N GLY A 279 -1.76 -9.10 9.66
CA GLY A 279 -1.33 -7.78 9.25
C GLY A 279 -0.28 -7.23 10.21
N GLY A 280 0.36 -6.15 9.80
CA GLY A 280 1.16 -5.33 10.68
C GLY A 280 1.35 -3.98 10.01
N ASN A 281 1.67 -2.98 10.80
CA ASN A 281 1.89 -1.64 10.29
C ASN A 281 3.15 -1.04 10.91
N LEU A 282 3.88 -0.31 10.08
CA LEU A 282 5.03 0.47 10.45
C LEU A 282 4.74 1.90 10.01
N SER A 283 4.87 2.86 10.93
CA SER A 283 4.64 4.27 10.65
C SER A 283 5.60 5.13 11.44
N TRP A 284 6.20 6.12 10.79
CA TRP A 284 7.14 7.04 11.44
C TRP A 284 6.46 8.33 11.87
N HIS A 285 6.94 8.91 12.96
CA HIS A 285 6.71 10.29 13.35
C HIS A 285 8.01 10.87 13.93
N GLY A 286 8.65 11.78 13.18
CA GLY A 286 10.06 12.11 13.41
C GLY A 286 10.91 10.83 13.39
N HIS A 287 11.72 10.63 14.43
CA HIS A 287 12.56 9.44 14.60
C HIS A 287 11.87 8.32 15.39
N ASN A 288 10.62 8.51 15.80
CA ASN A 288 9.87 7.48 16.53
C ASN A 288 9.10 6.59 15.55
N LEU A 289 9.24 5.28 15.71
CA LEU A 289 8.57 4.28 14.88
C LEU A 289 7.42 3.66 15.66
N LEU A 290 6.19 3.87 15.18
CA LEU A 290 5.03 3.12 15.65
C LEU A 290 4.99 1.79 14.90
N TYR A 291 5.05 0.70 15.68
CA TYR A 291 4.82 -0.64 15.20
C TYR A 291 3.50 -1.17 15.78
N ASP A 292 2.56 -1.52 14.90
CA ASP A 292 1.32 -2.22 15.24
C ASP A 292 1.43 -3.64 14.70
N SER A 293 1.40 -4.61 15.60
CA SER A 293 1.55 -6.04 15.28
C SER A 293 0.37 -6.63 14.53
N GLY A 294 -0.78 -5.94 14.48
CA GLY A 294 -2.06 -6.46 14.02
C GLY A 294 -2.71 -7.47 14.98
N GLN A 295 -2.09 -7.75 16.13
CA GLN A 295 -2.55 -8.73 17.13
C GLN A 295 -2.94 -8.09 18.46
N GLY A 296 -3.26 -6.79 18.46
CA GLY A 296 -3.66 -6.07 19.67
C GLY A 296 -2.49 -5.62 20.54
N HIS A 297 -1.31 -5.48 19.95
CA HIS A 297 -0.14 -4.89 20.59
C HIS A 297 0.50 -3.86 19.66
N ALA A 298 0.47 -2.59 20.05
CA ALA A 298 1.27 -1.54 19.44
C ALA A 298 2.37 -1.04 20.39
N VAL A 299 3.49 -0.65 19.81
CA VAL A 299 4.67 -0.15 20.51
C VAL A 299 5.27 1.01 19.73
N ILE A 300 5.68 2.05 20.46
CA ILE A 300 6.53 3.10 19.92
C ILE A 300 7.98 2.71 20.19
N LEU A 301 8.77 2.61 19.13
CA LEU A 301 10.18 2.27 19.14
C LEU A 301 10.99 3.54 18.88
N GLN A 302 12.06 3.71 19.65
CA GLN A 302 13.02 4.81 19.51
C GLN A 302 14.37 4.20 19.08
N PRO A 303 14.63 4.07 17.76
CA PRO A 303 15.78 3.32 17.25
C PRO A 303 17.14 3.83 17.75
N ASP A 304 17.24 5.13 18.01
CA ASP A 304 18.47 5.79 18.42
C ASP A 304 18.86 5.46 19.87
N THR A 305 17.89 5.30 20.77
CA THR A 305 18.11 5.04 22.20
C THR A 305 17.82 3.59 22.60
N ALA A 306 17.30 2.78 21.68
CA ALA A 306 16.70 1.46 21.95
C ALA A 306 15.55 1.48 22.98
N ALA A 307 15.03 2.66 23.31
CA ALA A 307 13.88 2.80 24.19
C ALA A 307 12.60 2.38 23.48
N ARG A 308 11.64 1.89 24.27
CA ARG A 308 10.34 1.45 23.78
C ARG A 308 9.23 1.84 24.73
N VAL A 309 8.09 2.25 24.18
CA VAL A 309 6.89 2.56 24.93
C VAL A 309 5.78 1.62 24.48
N SER A 310 5.40 0.70 25.37
CA SER A 310 4.25 -0.19 25.14
C SER A 310 2.96 0.61 25.23
N LEU A 311 2.07 0.44 24.26
CA LEU A 311 0.75 1.09 24.27
C LEU A 311 -0.33 0.22 24.91
N LEU A 312 0.03 -0.95 25.46
CA LEU A 312 -0.93 -1.91 26.02
C LEU A 312 -1.87 -1.29 27.06
N GLN A 313 -1.32 -0.58 28.05
CA GLN A 313 -2.12 0.04 29.11
C GLN A 313 -3.09 1.10 28.57
N LEU A 314 -2.68 1.83 27.53
CA LEU A 314 -3.55 2.79 26.84
C LEU A 314 -4.67 2.04 26.11
N GLU A 315 -4.32 1.02 25.32
CA GLU A 315 -5.26 0.20 24.56
C GLU A 315 -6.29 -0.51 25.46
N GLU A 316 -5.90 -0.96 26.65
CA GLU A 316 -6.80 -1.56 27.64
C GLU A 316 -7.82 -0.56 28.19
N ARG A 317 -7.44 0.72 28.33
CA ARG A 317 -8.29 1.79 28.86
C ARG A 317 -9.20 2.43 27.81
N LEU A 318 -8.91 2.23 26.53
CA LEU A 318 -9.71 2.81 25.46
C LEU A 318 -11.06 2.10 25.32
N PRO A 319 -12.16 2.85 25.08
CA PRO A 319 -13.50 2.27 25.04
C PRO A 319 -13.68 1.33 23.84
N LYS A 320 -13.86 0.04 24.15
CA LYS A 320 -14.13 -1.05 23.19
C LYS A 320 -15.64 -1.23 23.01
N ARG A 321 -16.08 -1.58 21.79
CA ARG A 321 -17.49 -1.90 21.49
C ARG A 321 -17.84 -3.34 21.80
N ALA A 322 -16.84 -4.22 21.80
CA ALA A 322 -16.97 -5.62 22.17
C ALA A 322 -15.68 -6.06 22.88
N PRO A 323 -15.74 -7.03 23.81
CA PRO A 323 -14.55 -7.52 24.52
C PRO A 323 -13.42 -8.03 23.61
N SER A 324 -13.76 -8.54 22.43
CA SER A 324 -12.83 -9.07 21.43
C SER A 324 -12.32 -8.04 20.40
N GLU A 325 -12.74 -6.77 20.49
CA GLU A 325 -12.29 -5.74 19.54
C GLU A 325 -10.81 -5.40 19.77
N THR A 326 -9.97 -5.58 18.75
CA THR A 326 -8.60 -5.07 18.73
C THR A 326 -8.59 -3.60 18.35
N ILE A 327 -7.78 -2.82 19.06
CA ILE A 327 -7.61 -1.39 18.78
C ILE A 327 -6.48 -1.22 17.77
N GLY A 328 -6.81 -0.71 16.59
CA GLY A 328 -5.82 -0.24 15.63
C GLY A 328 -5.32 1.16 15.97
N THR A 329 -4.00 1.34 15.93
CA THR A 329 -3.29 2.55 16.35
C THR A 329 -2.54 3.18 15.16
N ALA A 330 -2.58 4.51 15.05
CA ALA A 330 -1.85 5.26 14.03
C ALA A 330 -1.40 6.64 14.56
N TRP A 331 -0.28 7.15 14.05
CA TRP A 331 0.19 8.51 14.31
C TRP A 331 -0.78 9.58 13.78
N ALA A 332 -0.67 10.77 14.37
CA ALA A 332 -1.05 12.03 13.73
C ALA A 332 -0.34 12.20 12.41
N SER A 333 -1.15 12.25 11.35
CA SER A 333 -0.71 12.89 10.13
C SER A 333 -1.11 14.36 10.20
N ASP A 334 -0.17 15.25 9.93
CA ASP A 334 -0.44 16.67 9.68
C ASP A 334 -1.35 16.91 8.45
N TYR A 335 -1.60 15.86 7.66
CA TYR A 335 -2.54 15.86 6.53
C TYR A 335 -4.01 15.97 6.94
N ALA A 336 -4.34 15.86 8.22
CA ALA A 336 -5.69 16.11 8.71
C ALA A 336 -5.85 17.58 9.11
N ARG A 337 -5.79 18.49 8.13
CA ARG A 337 -6.43 19.80 8.20
C ARG A 337 -7.22 20.04 6.92
#